data_AF-A0A536M651-F1
#
_entry.id   AF-A0A536M651-F1
#
_cell.length_a   1.000
_cell.length_b   1.000
_cell.length_c   1.000
_cell.angle_alpha   90.00
_cell.angle_beta   90.00
_cell.angle_gamma   90.00
#
_symmetry.space_group_name_H-M   'P 1'
#
loop_
_entity.id
_entity.type
_entity.pdbx_description
1 polymer ?
#
loop_
_entity_poly.entity_id
_entity_poly.type
_entity_poly.pdbx_seq_one_letter_code
_entity_poly.pdbx_strand_id
1 'polypeptide(L)'
;MCDVYSPCALGGSLNAGTIPRLRCRIVAGSANNQLAEPQDADRLRAVGILYAPDFVINSGGVLYAWGLKALGWSRETIEVRHRGIGDTLAEIYAAADREGITTEAAATRMAIARLDAAEGRPVSEEEASLSEP
;
A
#
# COMPACT_ATOMS: atom_id res chain seq x y z
N MET A 1 -21.31 -13.75 1.75
CA MET A 1 -19.84 -13.65 1.65
C MET A 1 -19.53 -12.76 0.47
N CYS A 2 -18.36 -12.11 0.44
CA CYS A 2 -17.93 -11.30 -0.70
C CYS A 2 -16.50 -11.70 -1.07
N ASP A 3 -16.08 -11.37 -2.29
CA ASP A 3 -14.69 -11.57 -2.69
C ASP A 3 -13.79 -10.44 -2.19
N VAL A 4 -14.31 -9.22 -2.23
CA VAL A 4 -13.60 -7.98 -1.87
C VAL A 4 -14.36 -7.26 -0.76
N TYR A 5 -13.65 -6.86 0.29
CA TYR A 5 -14.11 -5.90 1.28
C TYR A 5 -13.48 -4.53 0.99
N SER A 6 -14.31 -3.50 0.81
CA SER A 6 -13.89 -2.15 0.44
C SER A 6 -14.23 -1.15 1.54
N PRO A 7 -13.37 -0.97 2.56
CA PRO A 7 -13.59 0.03 3.61
C PRO A 7 -13.42 1.44 3.05
N CYS A 8 -14.50 2.23 3.04
CA CYS A 8 -14.52 3.59 2.47
C CYS A 8 -15.06 4.67 3.42
N ALA A 9 -15.32 4.33 4.68
CA ALA A 9 -15.94 5.24 5.65
C ALA A 9 -14.93 5.80 6.66
N LEU A 10 -14.58 5.02 7.69
CA LEU A 10 -13.67 5.42 8.75
C LEU A 10 -12.43 4.51 8.78
N GLY A 11 -11.33 5.06 9.30
CA GLY A 11 -10.11 4.31 9.61
C GLY A 11 -10.30 3.35 10.80
N GLY A 12 -9.31 2.49 11.03
CA GLY A 12 -9.27 1.50 12.10
C GLY A 12 -10.27 0.34 11.94
N SER A 13 -10.89 0.23 10.76
CA SER A 13 -11.90 -0.81 10.50
C SER A 13 -11.28 -2.21 10.43
N LEU A 14 -9.98 -2.32 10.14
CA LEU A 14 -9.20 -3.55 10.13
C LEU A 14 -8.42 -3.61 11.46
N ASN A 15 -8.82 -4.53 12.34
CA ASN A 15 -8.22 -4.70 13.65
C ASN A 15 -8.32 -6.15 14.13
N ALA A 16 -7.70 -6.45 15.27
CA ALA A 16 -7.71 -7.76 15.91
C ALA A 16 -9.12 -8.38 16.10
N GLY A 17 -10.16 -7.55 16.28
CA GLY A 17 -11.53 -8.01 16.46
C GLY A 17 -12.33 -8.17 15.16
N THR A 18 -11.98 -7.44 14.10
CA THR A 18 -12.71 -7.46 12.82
C THR A 18 -12.10 -8.41 11.80
N ILE A 19 -10.77 -8.51 11.73
CA ILE A 19 -10.05 -9.33 10.75
C ILE A 19 -10.50 -10.81 10.80
N PRO A 20 -10.61 -11.47 11.97
CA PRO A 20 -11.05 -12.87 12.04
C PRO A 20 -12.48 -13.10 11.56
N ARG A 21 -13.28 -12.03 11.46
CA ARG A 21 -14.69 -12.09 11.04
C ARG A 21 -14.86 -11.85 9.53
N LEU A 22 -13.80 -11.39 8.86
CA LEU A 22 -13.83 -11.13 7.42
C LEU A 22 -14.02 -12.45 6.66
N ARG A 23 -14.94 -12.44 5.69
CA ARG A 23 -15.20 -13.55 4.77
C ARG A 23 -14.97 -13.07 3.34
N CYS A 24 -13.76 -12.59 3.10
CA CYS A 24 -13.29 -12.04 1.82
C CYS A 24 -11.85 -12.48 1.55
N ARG A 25 -11.43 -12.34 0.29
CA ARG A 25 -10.07 -12.67 -0.16
C ARG A 25 -9.19 -11.41 -0.29
N ILE A 26 -9.83 -10.26 -0.48
CA ILE A 26 -9.15 -9.00 -0.78
C ILE A 26 -9.74 -7.89 0.09
N VAL A 27 -8.88 -7.03 0.61
CA VAL A 27 -9.23 -5.74 1.19
C VAL A 27 -8.66 -4.62 0.32
N ALA A 28 -9.55 -3.82 -0.25
CA ALA A 28 -9.21 -2.75 -1.18
C ALA A 28 -10.27 -1.65 -1.07
N GLY A 29 -9.98 -0.62 -0.26
CA GLY A 29 -10.91 0.47 0.02
C GLY A 29 -10.24 1.84 -0.02
N SER A 30 -11.05 2.90 0.05
CA SER A 30 -10.57 4.29 -0.04
C SER A 30 -10.40 4.99 1.31
N ALA A 31 -10.79 4.37 2.42
CA ALA A 31 -10.64 4.97 3.75
C ALA A 31 -9.15 5.20 4.06
N ASN A 32 -8.86 6.24 4.85
CA ASN A 32 -7.51 6.49 5.37
C ASN A 32 -7.33 5.75 6.70
N ASN A 33 -6.10 5.34 7.00
CA ASN A 33 -5.71 4.62 8.21
C ASN A 33 -6.58 3.37 8.40
N GLN A 34 -6.68 2.50 7.39
CA GLN A 34 -7.60 1.35 7.41
C GLN A 34 -7.25 0.34 8.50
N LEU A 35 -5.95 0.12 8.72
CA LEU A 35 -5.38 -0.64 9.82
C LEU A 35 -5.54 0.17 11.12
N ALA A 36 -6.00 -0.46 12.20
CA ALA A 36 -6.03 0.19 13.51
C ALA A 36 -4.63 0.27 14.13
N GLU A 37 -3.83 -0.78 13.94
CA GLU A 37 -2.45 -0.88 14.38
C GLU A 37 -1.57 -1.44 13.23
N PRO A 38 -0.27 -1.11 13.16
CA PRO A 38 0.62 -1.65 12.12
C PRO A 38 0.63 -3.18 12.04
N GLN A 39 0.50 -3.87 13.18
CA GLN A 39 0.47 -5.34 13.30
C GLN A 39 -0.77 -5.96 12.64
N ASP A 40 -1.81 -5.17 12.34
CA ASP A 40 -2.99 -5.67 11.64
C ASP A 40 -2.69 -6.06 10.19
N ALA A 41 -1.62 -5.52 9.59
CA ALA A 41 -1.11 -5.99 8.30
C ALA A 41 -0.64 -7.45 8.37
N ASP A 42 0.05 -7.82 9.46
CA ASP A 42 0.49 -9.20 9.70
C ASP A 42 -0.72 -10.12 9.95
N ARG A 43 -1.75 -9.62 10.66
CA ARG A 43 -2.98 -10.39 10.88
C ARG A 43 -3.69 -10.70 9.57
N LEU A 44 -3.81 -9.74 8.66
CA LEU A 44 -4.39 -9.93 7.32
C LEU A 44 -3.61 -10.98 6.53
N ARG A 45 -2.28 -10.88 6.52
CA ARG A 45 -1.39 -11.85 5.87
C ARG A 45 -1.55 -13.25 6.47
N ALA A 46 -1.58 -13.37 7.79
CA ALA A 46 -1.69 -14.64 8.49
C ALA A 46 -2.98 -15.41 8.15
N VAL A 47 -4.07 -14.69 7.84
CA VAL A 47 -5.34 -15.29 7.39
C VAL A 47 -5.49 -15.36 5.87
N GLY A 48 -4.43 -15.05 5.11
CA GLY A 48 -4.41 -15.14 3.65
C GLY A 48 -5.29 -14.10 2.94
N ILE A 49 -5.54 -12.94 3.56
CA ILE A 49 -6.27 -11.84 2.94
C ILE A 49 -5.26 -10.89 2.27
N LEU A 50 -5.41 -10.71 0.95
CA LEU A 50 -4.61 -9.74 0.20
C LEU A 50 -5.07 -8.33 0.55
N TYR A 51 -4.16 -7.48 1.01
CA TYR A 51 -4.44 -6.11 1.38
C TYR A 51 -3.78 -5.12 0.41
N ALA A 52 -4.56 -4.19 -0.12
CA ALA A 52 -4.05 -3.03 -0.86
C ALA A 52 -3.77 -1.88 0.13
N PRO A 53 -2.50 -1.50 0.35
CA PRO A 53 -2.13 -0.43 1.27
C PRO A 53 -2.90 0.85 0.96
N ASP A 54 -3.51 1.43 1.99
CA ASP A 54 -4.51 2.49 1.85
C ASP A 54 -3.95 3.73 1.16
N PHE A 55 -2.78 4.20 1.60
CA PHE A 55 -2.09 5.38 1.03
C PHE A 55 -1.67 5.19 -0.44
N VAL A 56 -1.61 3.95 -0.93
CA VAL A 56 -1.34 3.65 -2.34
C VAL A 56 -2.63 3.62 -3.13
N ILE A 57 -3.61 2.80 -2.72
CA ILE A 57 -4.85 2.61 -3.48
C ILE A 57 -5.70 3.89 -3.53
N ASN A 58 -5.68 4.71 -2.47
CA ASN A 58 -6.47 5.94 -2.39
C ASN A 58 -5.73 7.19 -2.92
N SER A 59 -4.51 7.03 -3.45
CA SER A 59 -3.62 8.10 -3.91
C SER A 59 -4.19 8.98 -5.04
N GLY A 60 -5.26 8.52 -5.70
CA GLY A 60 -5.92 9.23 -6.80
C GLY A 60 -6.33 10.67 -6.45
N GLY A 61 -6.73 10.93 -5.21
CA GLY A 61 -7.09 12.27 -4.74
C GLY A 61 -5.90 13.24 -4.74
N VAL A 62 -4.74 12.79 -4.24
CA VAL A 62 -3.50 13.58 -4.23
C VAL A 62 -2.98 13.78 -5.66
N LEU A 63 -2.97 12.71 -6.47
CA LEU A 63 -2.58 12.80 -7.88
C LEU A 63 -3.41 13.84 -8.65
N TYR A 64 -4.72 13.88 -8.41
CA TYR A 64 -5.60 14.85 -9.04
C TYR A 64 -5.34 16.28 -8.52
N ALA A 65 -5.40 16.48 -7.20
CA ALA A 65 -5.32 17.81 -6.61
C ALA A 65 -3.94 18.45 -6.80
N TRP A 66 -2.87 17.71 -6.54
CA TRP A 66 -1.49 18.18 -6.69
C TRP A 66 -1.07 18.25 -8.16
N GLY A 67 -1.42 17.23 -8.95
CA GLY A 67 -1.12 17.18 -10.37
C GLY A 67 -1.68 18.40 -11.13
N LEU A 68 -2.96 18.73 -10.92
CA LEU A 68 -3.55 19.92 -11.54
C LEU A 68 -2.95 21.21 -11.01
N LYS A 69 -2.91 21.38 -9.68
CA LYS A 69 -2.66 22.69 -9.07
C LYS A 69 -1.19 23.07 -8.98
N ALA A 70 -0.33 22.10 -8.69
CA ALA A 70 1.09 22.35 -8.45
C ALA A 70 1.96 22.01 -9.66
N LEU A 71 1.61 20.94 -10.38
CA LEU A 71 2.42 20.42 -11.49
C LEU A 71 1.89 20.81 -12.87
N GLY A 72 0.71 21.44 -12.95
CA GLY A 72 0.10 21.85 -14.21
C GLY A 72 -0.22 20.70 -15.16
N TRP A 73 -0.44 19.49 -14.64
CA TRP A 73 -0.76 18.32 -15.45
C TRP A 73 -2.10 18.49 -16.17
N SER A 74 -2.18 17.96 -17.39
CA SER A 74 -3.45 17.83 -18.09
C SER A 74 -4.33 16.75 -17.44
N ARG A 75 -5.63 16.79 -17.72
CA ARG A 75 -6.54 15.70 -17.32
C ARG A 75 -6.12 14.35 -17.89
N GLU A 76 -5.61 14.34 -19.12
CA GLU A 76 -5.10 13.12 -19.75
C GLU A 76 -3.91 12.53 -18.98
N THR A 77 -2.96 13.35 -18.54
CA THR A 77 -1.85 12.90 -17.70
C THR A 77 -2.36 12.31 -16.39
N ILE A 78 -3.38 12.92 -15.78
CA ILE A 78 -3.96 12.40 -14.53
C ILE A 78 -4.61 11.04 -14.74
N GLU A 79 -5.37 10.86 -15.82
CA GLU A 79 -5.97 9.56 -16.16
C GLU A 79 -4.91 8.46 -16.35
N VAL A 80 -3.79 8.79 -17.00
CA VAL A 80 -2.64 7.87 -17.10
C VAL A 80 -2.08 7.53 -15.72
N ARG A 81 -1.91 8.52 -14.85
CA ARG A 81 -1.39 8.32 -13.49
C ARG A 81 -2.35 7.53 -12.60
N HIS A 82 -3.65 7.73 -12.73
CA HIS A 82 -4.68 6.94 -12.02
C HIS A 82 -4.64 5.48 -12.44
N ARG A 83 -4.49 5.18 -13.73
CA ARG A 83 -4.29 3.80 -14.20
C ARG A 83 -3.04 3.16 -13.59
N GLY A 84 -1.96 3.93 -13.46
CA GLY A 84 -0.70 3.48 -12.84
C GLY A 84 -0.78 3.12 -11.34
N ILE A 85 -1.88 3.43 -10.64
CA ILE A 85 -2.10 2.96 -9.27
C ILE A 85 -2.17 1.43 -9.24
N GLY A 86 -2.85 0.82 -10.23
CA GLY A 86 -2.93 -0.63 -10.35
C GLY A 86 -1.56 -1.28 -10.57
N ASP A 87 -0.76 -0.70 -11.45
CA ASP A 87 0.60 -1.18 -11.73
C ASP A 87 1.49 -1.10 -10.48
N THR A 88 1.39 0.01 -9.73
CA THR A 88 2.13 0.19 -8.47
C THR A 88 1.72 -0.85 -7.43
N LEU A 89 0.43 -1.15 -7.31
CA LEU A 89 -0.05 -2.21 -6.42
C LEU A 89 0.47 -3.59 -6.85
N ALA A 90 0.49 -3.88 -8.15
CA ALA A 90 1.05 -5.13 -8.66
C ALA A 90 2.54 -5.29 -8.33
N GLU A 91 3.33 -4.22 -8.44
CA GLU A 91 4.74 -4.21 -8.01
C GLU A 91 4.88 -4.49 -6.50
N ILE A 92 4.03 -3.86 -5.67
CA ILE A 92 4.01 -4.07 -4.21
C ILE A 92 3.69 -5.53 -3.88
N TYR A 93 2.68 -6.12 -4.53
CA TYR A 93 2.30 -7.51 -4.29
C TYR A 93 3.45 -8.46 -4.67
N ALA A 94 4.06 -8.26 -5.84
CA ALA A 94 5.20 -9.06 -6.28
C ALA A 94 6.41 -8.91 -5.34
N ALA A 95 6.65 -7.72 -4.80
CA ALA A 95 7.72 -7.49 -3.83
C ALA A 95 7.43 -8.16 -2.48
N ALA A 96 6.21 -8.01 -1.96
CA ALA A 96 5.77 -8.63 -0.71
C ALA A 96 5.89 -10.16 -0.77
N ASP A 97 5.47 -10.77 -1.89
CA ASP A 97 5.57 -12.21 -2.11
C ASP A 97 7.03 -12.68 -2.20
N ARG A 98 7.86 -11.98 -2.98
CA ARG A 98 9.28 -12.30 -3.15
C ARG A 98 10.07 -12.21 -1.85
N GLU A 99 9.78 -11.21 -1.03
CA GLU A 99 10.53 -10.90 0.19
C GLU A 99 9.92 -11.54 1.44
N GLY A 100 8.71 -12.12 1.30
CA GLY A 100 8.01 -12.73 2.42
C GLY A 100 7.64 -11.72 3.51
N ILE A 101 7.18 -10.53 3.13
CA ILE A 101 6.73 -9.45 4.04
C ILE A 101 5.26 -9.07 3.79
N THR A 102 4.69 -8.18 4.59
CA THR A 102 3.33 -7.66 4.35
C THR A 102 3.33 -6.69 3.18
N THR A 103 2.16 -6.50 2.54
CA THR A 103 2.00 -5.49 1.48
C THR A 103 2.23 -4.07 2.00
N GLU A 104 1.88 -3.80 3.26
CA GLU A 104 2.14 -2.54 3.95
C GLU A 104 3.66 -2.26 4.08
N ALA A 105 4.42 -3.28 4.51
CA ALA A 105 5.88 -3.18 4.61
C ALA A 105 6.53 -3.01 3.23
N ALA A 106 6.12 -3.79 2.24
CA ALA A 106 6.63 -3.69 0.87
C ALA A 106 6.36 -2.30 0.26
N ALA A 107 5.15 -1.77 0.42
CA ALA A 107 4.80 -0.42 -0.04
C ALA A 107 5.65 0.65 0.64
N THR A 108 5.88 0.52 1.96
CA THR A 108 6.72 1.45 2.71
C THR A 108 8.18 1.42 2.23
N ARG A 109 8.77 0.24 2.06
CA ARG A 109 10.14 0.08 1.53
C ARG A 109 10.27 0.67 0.12
N MET A 110 9.30 0.40 -0.75
CA MET A 110 9.28 0.97 -2.10
C MET A 110 9.19 2.50 -2.08
N ALA A 111 8.38 3.07 -1.18
CA ALA A 111 8.27 4.52 -1.03
C ALA A 111 9.60 5.13 -0.56
N ILE A 112 10.23 4.56 0.47
CA ILE A 112 11.52 5.01 0.99
C ILE A 112 12.60 4.93 -0.10
N ALA A 113 12.73 3.80 -0.80
CA ALA A 113 13.72 3.64 -1.87
C ALA A 113 13.54 4.67 -3.00
N ARG A 114 12.29 5.03 -3.34
CA ARG A 114 12.00 6.08 -4.33
C ARG A 114 12.38 7.48 -3.84
N LEU A 115 12.23 7.76 -2.55
CA LEU A 115 12.66 9.01 -1.93
C LEU A 115 14.18 9.12 -1.91
N ASP A 116 14.88 8.07 -1.47
CA ASP A 116 16.35 8.05 -1.43
C ASP A 116 16.95 8.26 -2.82
N ALA A 117 16.40 7.57 -3.83
CA ALA A 117 16.81 7.75 -5.22
C ALA A 117 16.57 9.18 -5.75
N ALA A 118 15.48 9.83 -5.33
CA ALA A 118 15.19 11.22 -5.71
C ALA A 118 16.10 12.24 -5.00
N GLU A 119 16.55 11.94 -3.78
CA GLU A 119 17.47 12.76 -3.00
C GLU A 119 18.95 12.51 -3.36
N GLY A 120 19.25 11.49 -4.18
CA GLY A 120 20.62 11.08 -4.49
C GLY A 120 21.34 10.40 -3.32
N ARG A 121 20.61 9.90 -2.32
CA ARG A 121 21.16 9.05 -1.26
C ARG A 121 21.38 7.64 -1.82
N PRO A 122 22.58 7.06 -1.73
CA PRO A 122 22.75 5.64 -2.02
C PRO A 122 21.95 4.82 -0.99
N VAL A 123 21.32 3.73 -1.45
CA VAL A 123 20.62 2.75 -0.60
C VAL A 123 21.61 2.29 0.47
N SER A 124 21.30 2.52 1.75
CA SER A 124 22.19 2.18 2.85
C SER A 124 22.37 0.66 2.94
N GLU A 125 23.63 0.22 2.95
CA GLU A 125 24.07 -1.18 3.10
C GLU A 125 23.76 -1.76 4.50
N GLU A 126 23.05 -1.04 5.38
CA GLU A 126 22.83 -1.43 6.78
C GLU A 126 21.83 -2.57 7.00
N GLU A 127 21.03 -2.96 5.99
CA GLU A 127 20.17 -4.16 6.08
C GLU A 127 20.90 -5.47 5.68
N ALA A 128 22.12 -5.40 5.13
CA ALA A 128 22.88 -6.58 4.69
C ALA A 128 23.69 -7.28 5.80
N SER A 129 23.67 -6.76 7.04
CA SER A 129 24.51 -7.26 8.15
C SER A 129 23.77 -8.06 9.24
N LEU A 130 22.48 -8.38 9.06
CA LEU A 130 21.71 -9.14 10.07
C LEU A 130 21.26 -10.54 9.62
N SER A 131 21.96 -11.12 8.64
CA SER A 131 21.86 -12.57 8.38
C SER A 131 23.22 -13.16 8.03
N GLU A 132 23.96 -13.59 9.05
CA GLU A 132 24.55 -14.94 9.15
C GLU A 132 25.28 -15.08 10.51
N PRO A 133 25.47 -16.31 11.03
CA PRO A 133 25.26 -16.68 12.44
C PRO A 133 26.33 -16.26 13.45
#